data_AF-A0A6G3XJQ5-F1
#
_entry.id   AF-A0A6G3XJQ5-F1
#
_cell.length_a   1.000
_cell.length_b   1.000
_cell.length_c   1.000
_cell.angle_alpha   90.00
_cell.angle_beta   90.00
_cell.angle_gamma   90.00
#
_symmetry.space_group_name_H-M   'P 1'
#
loop_
_entity.id
_entity.type
_entity.pdbx_description
1 polymer ?
#
loop_
_entity_poly.entity_id
_entity_poly.type
_entity_poly.pdbx_seq_one_letter_code
_entity_poly.pdbx_strand_id
1 'polypeptide(L)'
;ASLPKPQIGFNYLGRFAIAEDKAHVAPEVWSPAPESGGLGGGGDAEVPLSHSIDLNAQTQDRAEGPRLIAVWSWADALFTEEEVRELAET
;
A
#
# COMPACT_ATOMS: atom_id res chain seq x y z
N ALA A 1 -22.77 24.55 -5.44
CA ALA A 1 -21.43 24.88 -4.90
C ALA A 1 -20.42 23.91 -5.52
N SER A 2 -19.24 24.37 -5.94
CA SER A 2 -18.17 23.49 -6.40
C SER A 2 -17.33 23.07 -5.19
N LEU A 3 -17.16 21.75 -5.00
CA LEU A 3 -16.28 21.21 -3.96
C LEU A 3 -14.83 21.22 -4.45
N PRO A 4 -13.84 21.36 -3.54
CA PRO A 4 -12.44 21.22 -3.89
C PRO A 4 -12.13 19.80 -4.40
N LYS A 5 -11.12 19.66 -5.27
CA LYS A 5 -10.62 18.36 -5.71
C LYS A 5 -9.99 17.64 -4.51
N PRO A 6 -10.28 16.34 -4.26
CA PRO A 6 -9.62 15.59 -3.21
C PRO A 6 -8.10 15.53 -3.46
N GLN A 7 -7.32 15.73 -2.40
CA GLN A 7 -5.86 15.73 -2.44
C GLN A 7 -5.25 14.36 -2.10
N ILE A 8 -6.03 13.51 -1.42
CA ILE A 8 -5.59 12.19 -0.95
C ILE A 8 -6.48 11.13 -1.60
N GLY A 9 -5.86 10.19 -2.30
CA GLY A 9 -6.47 8.93 -2.69
C GLY A 9 -6.21 7.87 -1.64
N PHE A 10 -7.22 7.07 -1.32
CA PHE A 10 -7.09 5.96 -0.39
C PHE A 10 -7.67 4.69 -1.01
N ASN A 11 -6.91 3.60 -0.95
CA ASN A 11 -7.32 2.31 -1.46
C ASN A 11 -6.94 1.20 -0.47
N TYR A 12 -7.93 0.45 -0.01
CA TYR A 12 -7.71 -0.73 0.80
C TYR A 12 -7.91 -2.00 -0.03
N LEU A 13 -6.81 -2.70 -0.28
CA LEU A 13 -6.73 -3.87 -1.16
C LEU A 13 -7.34 -5.13 -0.54
N GLY A 14 -7.66 -5.10 0.76
CA GLY A 14 -8.21 -6.22 1.49
C GLY A 14 -7.19 -6.96 2.34
N ARG A 15 -7.46 -8.24 2.59
CA ARG A 15 -6.67 -9.11 3.48
C ARG A 15 -6.08 -10.27 2.70
N PHE A 16 -4.82 -10.59 2.97
CA PHE A 16 -4.10 -11.67 2.32
C PHE A 16 -3.48 -12.59 3.37
N ALA A 17 -3.68 -13.89 3.24
CA ALA A 17 -2.95 -14.87 4.05
C ALA A 17 -1.49 -14.90 3.57
N ILE A 18 -0.54 -14.78 4.49
CA ILE A 18 0.88 -15.01 4.19
C ILE A 18 1.21 -16.40 4.72
N ALA A 19 1.43 -17.36 3.81
CA ALA A 19 1.90 -18.67 4.21
C ALA A 19 3.41 -18.61 4.51
N GLU A 20 3.77 -18.57 5.80
CA GLU A 20 5.15 -18.71 6.24
C GLU A 20 5.66 -20.16 6.10
N ASP A 21 4.74 -21.12 6.07
CA ASP A 21 5.04 -22.55 6.05
C ASP A 21 4.66 -23.17 4.68
N LYS A 22 5.68 -23.46 3.85
CA LYS A 22 5.52 -24.01 2.50
C LYS A 22 4.94 -25.44 2.47
N ALA A 23 4.70 -26.04 3.64
CA ALA A 23 4.31 -27.44 3.77
C ALA A 23 2.81 -27.72 3.57
N HIS A 24 1.93 -26.72 3.67
CA HIS A 24 0.47 -26.95 3.68
C HIS A 24 -0.35 -26.03 2.78
N VAL A 25 0.28 -25.37 1.82
CA VAL A 25 -0.46 -24.54 0.85
C VAL A 25 -0.70 -25.40 -0.40
N ALA A 26 -1.98 -25.64 -0.73
CA ALA A 26 -2.35 -26.02 -2.09
C ALA A 26 -1.63 -25.05 -3.05
N PRO A 27 -1.11 -25.49 -4.21
CA PRO A 27 -0.25 -24.65 -5.04
C PRO A 27 -0.99 -23.34 -5.35
N GLU A 28 -0.64 -22.27 -4.65
CA GLU A 28 -1.27 -20.96 -4.83
C GLU A 28 -0.72 -20.45 -6.15
N VAL A 29 -1.48 -20.70 -7.21
CA VAL A 29 -1.16 -20.30 -8.59
C VAL A 29 -1.05 -18.77 -8.71
N TRP A 30 -1.52 -18.03 -7.69
CA TRP A 30 -1.41 -16.58 -7.58
C TRP A 30 -1.05 -16.14 -6.16
N SER A 31 0.22 -15.83 -5.94
CA SER A 31 0.76 -15.21 -4.72
C SER A 31 1.49 -13.91 -5.06
N PRO A 32 1.60 -12.93 -4.15
CA PRO A 32 2.47 -11.77 -4.36
C PRO A 32 3.90 -12.20 -4.70
N ALA A 33 4.58 -11.44 -5.56
CA ALA A 33 5.97 -11.73 -5.88
C ALA A 33 6.83 -11.56 -4.62
N PRO A 34 7.82 -12.43 -4.35
CA PRO A 34 8.67 -12.32 -3.15
C PRO A 34 9.34 -10.95 -2.97
N GLU A 35 9.63 -10.28 -4.09
CA GLU A 35 10.23 -8.94 -4.18
C GLU A 35 9.21 -7.80 -4.07
N SER A 36 7.92 -8.06 -4.31
CA SER A 36 6.90 -7.04 -4.12
C SER A 36 6.64 -6.97 -2.62
N GLY A 37 6.94 -5.84 -1.97
CA GLY A 37 6.69 -5.63 -0.53
C GLY A 37 5.21 -5.65 -0.13
N GLY A 38 4.35 -6.34 -0.89
CA GLY A 38 2.90 -6.28 -0.91
C GLY A 38 2.36 -6.08 -2.33
N LEU A 39 1.04 -6.21 -2.48
CA LEU A 39 0.28 -5.86 -3.69
C LEU A 39 0.06 -4.34 -3.81
N GLY A 40 0.51 -3.55 -2.82
CA GLY A 40 0.36 -2.09 -2.78
C GLY A 40 1.64 -1.30 -3.09
N GLY A 41 2.73 -1.95 -3.48
CA GLY A 41 4.05 -1.33 -3.57
C GLY A 41 4.27 -0.55 -4.87
N GLY A 42 3.98 0.76 -4.84
CA GLY A 42 4.54 1.78 -5.72
C GLY A 42 4.13 1.65 -7.19
N GLY A 43 3.21 2.50 -7.63
CA GLY A 43 3.04 2.73 -9.07
C GLY A 43 4.38 3.11 -9.70
N ASP A 44 4.54 2.77 -10.97
CA ASP A 44 5.70 3.21 -11.74
C ASP A 44 5.89 4.72 -11.58
N ALA A 45 7.10 5.17 -11.24
CA ALA A 45 7.41 6.58 -11.00
C ALA A 45 7.17 7.45 -12.25
N GLU A 46 7.14 6.83 -13.44
CA GLU A 46 6.80 7.50 -14.70
C GLU A 46 5.28 7.69 -14.89
N VAL A 47 4.44 7.06 -14.07
CA VAL A 47 2.98 7.18 -14.13
C VAL A 47 2.52 8.36 -13.28
N PRO A 48 1.74 9.31 -13.85
CA PRO A 48 1.20 10.42 -13.08
C PRO A 48 0.31 9.95 -11.93
N LEU A 49 0.51 10.53 -10.75
CA LEU A 49 -0.35 10.30 -9.59
C LEU A 49 -1.77 10.86 -9.86
N SER A 50 -2.79 10.13 -9.41
CA SER A 50 -4.20 10.58 -9.54
C SER A 50 -4.53 11.68 -8.54
N HIS A 51 -3.89 11.61 -7.36
CA HIS A 51 -3.99 12.55 -6.26
C HIS A 51 -2.59 13.04 -5.87
N SER A 52 -2.49 14.12 -5.10
CA SER A 52 -1.18 14.63 -4.66
C SER A 52 -0.49 13.68 -3.67
N ILE A 53 -1.28 12.91 -2.92
CA ILE A 53 -0.86 11.79 -2.07
C ILE A 53 -1.80 10.61 -2.36
N ASP A 54 -1.26 9.42 -2.56
CA ASP A 54 -2.01 8.17 -2.67
C ASP A 54 -1.55 7.20 -1.56
N LEU A 55 -2.51 6.61 -0.85
CA LEU A 55 -2.30 5.64 0.22
C LEU A 55 -2.94 4.30 -0.18
N ASN A 56 -2.11 3.29 -0.41
CA ASN A 56 -2.55 1.92 -0.64
C ASN A 56 -2.28 1.09 0.62
N ALA A 57 -3.30 0.38 1.11
CA ALA A 57 -3.19 -0.41 2.33
C ALA A 57 -3.69 -1.84 2.12
N GLN A 58 -3.07 -2.79 2.81
CA GLN A 58 -3.52 -4.18 2.89
C GLN A 58 -3.26 -4.75 4.28
N THR A 59 -4.07 -5.71 4.70
CA THR A 59 -3.75 -6.51 5.89
C THR A 59 -3.10 -7.82 5.46
N GLN A 60 -2.01 -8.18 6.12
CA GLN A 60 -1.37 -9.48 6.01
C GLN A 60 -1.72 -10.30 7.24
N ASP A 61 -2.42 -11.41 7.04
CA ASP A 61 -2.72 -12.37 8.10
C ASP A 61 -1.50 -13.27 8.26
N ARG A 62 -0.75 -13.04 9.34
CA ARG A 62 0.49 -13.76 9.69
C ARG A 62 0.29 -14.62 10.94
N ALA A 63 1.25 -15.50 11.22
CA ALA A 63 1.20 -16.42 12.36
C ALA A 63 1.14 -15.67 13.71
N GLU A 64 1.85 -14.55 13.83
CA GLU A 64 1.84 -13.69 15.02
C GLU A 64 0.59 -12.79 15.14
N GLY A 65 -0.26 -12.79 14.11
CA GLY A 65 -1.46 -11.96 14.03
C GLY A 65 -1.50 -11.07 12.77
N PRO A 66 -2.63 -10.37 12.55
CA PRO A 66 -2.79 -9.49 11.41
C PRO A 66 -1.88 -8.27 11.50
N ARG A 67 -1.18 -7.94 10.41
CA ARG A 67 -0.40 -6.71 10.26
C ARG A 67 -0.96 -5.85 9.13
N LEU A 68 -1.26 -4.59 9.41
CA LEU A 68 -1.57 -3.61 8.38
C LEU A 68 -0.28 -3.13 7.74
N ILE A 69 -0.20 -3.21 6.42
CA ILE A 69 0.88 -2.66 5.61
C ILE A 69 0.29 -1.53 4.78
N ALA A 70 0.91 -0.37 4.86
CA ALA A 70 0.52 0.83 4.13
C ALA A 70 1.68 1.33 3.29
N VAL A 71 1.40 1.65 2.03
CA VAL A 71 2.35 2.21 1.08
C VAL A 71 1.86 3.60 0.69
N TRP A 72 2.74 4.57 0.88
CA TRP A 72 2.51 5.96 0.57
C TRP A 72 3.23 6.31 -0.74
N SER A 73 2.55 7.05 -1.60
CA SER A 73 3.12 7.64 -2.81
C SER A 73 2.68 9.09 -2.89
N TRP A 74 3.59 10.00 -3.24
CA TRP A 74 3.30 11.42 -3.25
C TRP A 74 4.10 12.15 -4.32
N ALA A 75 3.62 13.32 -4.72
CA ALA A 75 4.36 14.20 -5.61
C ALA A 75 5.51 14.84 -4.84
N ASP A 76 6.75 14.44 -5.15
CA ASP A 76 7.98 14.92 -4.53
C ASP A 76 8.18 16.44 -4.68
N ALA A 77 7.66 17.03 -5.75
CA ALA A 77 7.64 18.48 -5.97
C ALA A 77 6.71 19.24 -5.00
N LEU A 78 5.81 18.54 -4.31
CA LEU A 78 4.83 19.13 -3.39
C LEU A 78 5.07 18.76 -1.93
N PHE A 79 5.61 17.58 -1.65
CA PHE A 79 5.80 17.08 -0.29
C PHE A 79 7.15 16.38 -0.12
N THR A 80 7.75 16.60 1.04
CA THR A 80 8.92 15.87 1.52
C THR A 80 8.53 14.54 2.15
N GLU A 81 9.50 13.63 2.29
CA GLU A 81 9.28 12.37 3.00
C GLU A 81 8.91 12.63 4.47
N GLU A 82 9.53 13.63 5.10
CA GLU A 82 9.28 14.00 6.49
C GLU A 82 7.83 14.45 6.71
N GLU A 83 7.28 15.27 5.82
CA GLU A 83 5.88 15.73 5.90
C GLU A 83 4.90 14.57 5.74
N VAL A 84 5.16 13.63 4.81
CA VAL A 84 4.30 12.46 4.62
C VAL A 84 4.42 11.49 5.79
N ARG A 85 5.61 11.37 6.40
CA ARG A 85 5.83 10.57 7.60
C ARG A 85 5.09 11.13 8.81
N GLU A 86 5.10 12.45 9.01
CA GLU A 86 4.32 13.10 10.08
C GLU A 86 2.82 12.77 9.93
N LEU A 87 2.30 12.86 8.70
CA LEU A 87 0.91 12.48 8.40
C LEU A 87 0.62 11.00 8.73
N ALA A 88 1.57 10.10 8.50
CA ALA A 88 1.42 8.67 8.79
C ALA A 88 1.44 8.33 10.29
N GLU A 89 1.97 9.23 11.12
CA GLU A 89 2.13 9.06 12.57
C GLU A 89 1.08 9.81 13.40
N THR A 90 0.20 10.58 12.75
CA THR A 90 -0.90 11.33 13.40
C THR A 90 -2.08 10.41 13.75
#